data_AF-A0A7V5CXL1-F1
#
_entry.id   AF-A0A7V5CXL1-F1
#
_cell.length_a   1.000
_cell.length_b   1.000
_cell.length_c   1.000
_cell.angle_alpha   90.00
_cell.angle_beta   90.00
_cell.angle_gamma   90.00
#
_symmetry.space_group_name_H-M   'P 1'
#
loop_
_entity.id
_entity.type
_entity.pdbx_description
1 polymer ?
#
loop_
_entity_poly.entity_id
_entity_poly.type
_entity_poly.pdbx_seq_one_letter_code
_entity_poly.pdbx_strand_id
1 'polypeptide(L)'
;MEDNGIINAVKRLERAGSEHSRATQKLFAAAAKVAAFIEERVPVGVDLPRGYYTREVTTNSGSARFLCRDIPIPVEGDDENEAHVAYVTRYVDGLGGHVHGDFRTYVPDQDRETVLRFAEDIAGGLLDEIAAWLESRAVEAEKAASSMEKTLG
;
A
#
# COMPACT_ATOMS: atom_id res chain seq x y z
N MET A 1 -11.04 -21.08 -5.74
CA MET A 1 -11.69 -20.45 -6.92
C MET A 1 -11.36 -18.95 -7.02
N GLU A 2 -10.46 -18.42 -6.17
CA GLU A 2 -10.12 -16.98 -6.06
C GLU A 2 -8.95 -16.52 -6.96
N ASP A 3 -8.06 -17.44 -7.36
CA ASP A 3 -6.81 -17.11 -8.08
C ASP A 3 -7.02 -16.45 -9.44
N ASN A 4 -8.06 -16.85 -10.17
CA ASN A 4 -8.39 -16.21 -11.45
C ASN A 4 -8.80 -14.75 -11.27
N GLY A 5 -9.30 -14.38 -10.09
CA GLY A 5 -9.74 -13.02 -9.82
C GLY A 5 -8.59 -12.04 -9.60
N ILE A 6 -7.52 -12.44 -8.92
CA ILE A 6 -6.34 -11.59 -8.66
C ILE A 6 -5.48 -11.47 -9.93
N ILE A 7 -5.26 -12.58 -10.65
CA ILE A 7 -4.51 -12.56 -11.92
C ILE A 7 -5.19 -11.63 -12.94
N ASN A 8 -6.52 -11.65 -13.00
CA ASN A 8 -7.27 -10.74 -13.87
C ASN A 8 -7.18 -9.27 -13.41
N ALA A 9 -7.04 -9.01 -12.11
CA ALA A 9 -6.84 -7.65 -11.58
C ALA A 9 -5.46 -7.12 -11.95
N VAL A 10 -4.39 -7.91 -11.72
CA VAL A 10 -3.02 -7.58 -12.11
C VAL A 10 -2.94 -7.29 -13.61
N LYS A 11 -3.48 -8.18 -14.45
CA LYS A 11 -3.53 -7.99 -15.91
C LYS A 11 -4.29 -6.72 -16.34
N ARG A 12 -5.25 -6.25 -15.54
CA ARG A 12 -5.97 -4.99 -15.82
C ARG A 12 -5.13 -3.78 -15.45
N LEU A 13 -4.41 -3.85 -14.33
CA LEU A 13 -3.48 -2.80 -13.91
C LEU A 13 -2.38 -2.63 -14.96
N GLU A 14 -1.80 -3.72 -15.45
CA GLU A 14 -0.79 -3.71 -16.53
C GLU A 14 -1.27 -3.04 -17.84
N ARG A 15 -2.59 -3.03 -18.09
CA ARG A 15 -3.18 -2.50 -19.33
C ARG A 15 -3.80 -1.12 -19.18
N ALA A 16 -3.86 -0.56 -17.98
CA ALA A 16 -4.60 0.65 -17.70
C ALA A 16 -3.83 1.91 -18.16
N GLY A 17 -3.96 2.23 -19.45
CA GLY A 17 -3.60 3.53 -20.03
C GLY A 17 -4.71 4.01 -20.97
N SER A 18 -5.24 5.21 -20.71
CA SER A 18 -6.23 6.00 -21.47
C SER A 18 -7.77 5.70 -21.31
N GLU A 19 -8.48 6.77 -20.89
CA GLU A 19 -9.94 7.11 -21.00
C GLU A 19 -11.03 6.50 -20.06
N HIS A 20 -12.22 7.13 -20.04
CA HIS A 20 -13.01 7.57 -18.85
C HIS A 20 -14.05 6.64 -18.15
N SER A 21 -14.36 7.03 -16.90
CA SER A 21 -15.42 6.67 -15.93
C SER A 21 -15.61 5.18 -15.56
N ARG A 22 -15.98 4.31 -16.50
CA ARG A 22 -16.11 2.85 -16.19
C ARG A 22 -14.75 2.15 -16.13
N ALA A 23 -13.78 2.65 -16.89
CA ALA A 23 -12.40 2.17 -16.80
C ALA A 23 -11.78 2.58 -15.45
N THR A 24 -12.05 3.80 -14.96
CA THR A 24 -11.56 4.27 -13.65
C THR A 24 -12.10 3.43 -12.50
N GLN A 25 -13.40 3.13 -12.49
CA GLN A 25 -13.98 2.27 -11.43
C GLN A 25 -13.41 0.85 -11.46
N LYS A 26 -13.21 0.28 -12.66
CA LYS A 26 -12.58 -1.05 -12.80
C LYS A 26 -11.11 -1.03 -12.39
N LEU A 27 -10.41 0.08 -12.64
CA LEU A 27 -9.04 0.32 -12.23
C LEU A 27 -8.96 0.40 -10.69
N PHE A 28 -9.84 1.18 -10.06
CA PHE A 28 -9.94 1.29 -8.60
C PHE A 28 -10.23 -0.05 -7.94
N ALA A 29 -11.21 -0.80 -8.45
CA ALA A 29 -11.52 -2.14 -7.95
C ALA A 29 -10.36 -3.13 -8.16
N ALA A 30 -9.62 -3.03 -9.26
CA ALA A 30 -8.45 -3.87 -9.50
C ALA A 30 -7.32 -3.53 -8.52
N ALA A 31 -7.06 -2.24 -8.30
CA ALA A 31 -6.05 -1.75 -7.38
C ALA A 31 -6.37 -2.15 -5.94
N ALA A 32 -7.61 -1.94 -5.48
CA ALA A 32 -8.06 -2.35 -4.15
C ALA A 32 -7.90 -3.86 -3.94
N LYS A 33 -8.18 -4.67 -4.97
CA LYS A 33 -8.00 -6.13 -4.87
C LYS A 33 -6.54 -6.55 -4.73
N VAL A 34 -5.63 -5.88 -5.44
CA VAL A 34 -4.19 -6.16 -5.33
C VAL A 34 -3.62 -5.62 -4.03
N ALA A 35 -4.08 -4.45 -3.57
CA ALA A 35 -3.74 -3.88 -2.28
C ALA A 35 -4.11 -4.82 -1.13
N ALA A 36 -5.37 -5.30 -1.09
CA ALA A 36 -5.82 -6.28 -0.11
C ALA A 36 -4.96 -7.56 -0.12
N PHE A 37 -4.58 -8.05 -1.30
CA PHE A 37 -3.68 -9.21 -1.41
C PHE A 37 -2.30 -8.95 -0.77
N ILE A 38 -1.75 -7.75 -0.95
CA ILE A 38 -0.48 -7.33 -0.32
C ILE A 38 -0.67 -7.22 1.20
N GLU A 39 -1.73 -6.56 1.67
CA GLU A 39 -2.03 -6.31 3.09
C GLU A 39 -2.18 -7.58 3.94
N GLU A 40 -2.68 -8.66 3.34
CA GLU A 40 -2.79 -9.97 3.97
C GLU A 40 -1.42 -10.64 4.19
N ARG A 41 -0.41 -10.28 3.40
CA ARG A 41 0.89 -10.99 3.33
C ARG A 41 2.04 -10.23 3.95
N VAL A 42 1.92 -8.91 4.07
CA VAL A 42 2.97 -8.07 4.62
C VAL A 42 2.61 -7.58 6.04
N PRO A 43 3.60 -7.47 6.94
CA PRO A 43 3.35 -6.92 8.27
C PRO A 43 3.01 -5.42 8.21
N VAL A 44 2.28 -4.94 9.20
CA VAL A 44 1.87 -3.53 9.31
C VAL A 44 3.06 -2.65 9.68
N GLY A 45 3.12 -1.45 9.09
CA GLY A 45 4.06 -0.40 9.46
C GLY A 45 5.51 -0.61 8.99
N VAL A 46 5.72 -1.50 8.01
CA VAL A 46 7.02 -1.72 7.39
C VAL A 46 7.12 -1.02 6.04
N ASP A 47 8.31 -0.52 5.73
CA ASP A 47 8.62 0.00 4.40
C ASP A 47 8.77 -1.15 3.41
N LEU A 48 7.86 -1.19 2.45
CA LEU A 48 7.91 -2.05 1.28
C LEU A 48 8.69 -1.36 0.15
N PRO A 49 9.12 -2.12 -0.88
CA PRO A 49 9.69 -1.55 -2.08
C PRO A 49 8.87 -0.38 -2.65
N ARG A 50 9.58 0.59 -3.23
CA ARG A 50 9.03 1.83 -3.83
C ARG A 50 8.30 2.77 -2.87
N GLY A 51 8.45 2.56 -1.56
CA GLY A 51 7.91 3.43 -0.51
C GLY A 51 6.45 3.16 -0.17
N TYR A 52 5.95 1.97 -0.54
CA TYR A 52 4.66 1.50 -0.06
C TYR A 52 4.77 1.01 1.38
N TYR A 53 3.68 1.05 2.13
CA TYR A 53 3.59 0.44 3.44
C TYR A 53 2.14 0.12 3.76
N THR A 54 1.91 -0.81 4.68
CA THR A 54 0.56 -1.10 5.15
C THR A 54 0.29 -0.38 6.45
N ARG A 55 -0.90 0.22 6.54
CA ARG A 55 -1.37 0.97 7.69
C ARG A 55 -2.59 0.28 8.27
N GLU A 56 -2.58 0.07 9.58
CA GLU A 56 -3.76 -0.39 10.30
C GLU A 56 -4.50 0.82 10.90
N VAL A 57 -5.80 0.89 10.64
CA VAL A 57 -6.71 1.87 11.22
C VAL A 57 -7.63 1.14 12.18
N THR A 58 -7.45 1.39 13.47
CA THR A 58 -8.23 0.79 14.55
C THR A 58 -9.41 1.68 14.91
N THR A 59 -10.58 1.07 15.03
CA THR A 59 -11.83 1.68 15.46
C THR A 59 -12.35 0.98 16.71
N ASN A 60 -13.43 1.49 17.29
CA ASN A 60 -14.12 0.81 18.40
C ASN A 60 -14.76 -0.54 18.02
N SER A 61 -14.88 -0.84 16.72
CA SER A 61 -15.59 -2.00 16.17
C SER A 61 -14.67 -3.01 15.47
N GLY A 62 -13.36 -2.72 15.39
CA GLY A 62 -12.36 -3.60 14.78
C GLY A 62 -11.21 -2.79 14.17
N SER A 63 -10.43 -3.42 13.31
CA SER A 63 -9.40 -2.75 12.52
C SER A 63 -9.55 -3.05 11.03
N ALA A 64 -9.14 -2.11 10.20
CA ALA A 64 -9.00 -2.30 8.76
C ALA A 64 -7.58 -1.92 8.35
N ARG A 65 -7.03 -2.65 7.37
CA ARG A 65 -5.73 -2.35 6.79
C ARG A 65 -5.90 -1.67 5.45
N PHE A 66 -4.91 -0.87 5.10
CA PHE A 66 -4.85 -0.15 3.84
C PHE A 66 -3.42 -0.14 3.34
N LEU A 67 -3.25 -0.20 2.03
CA LEU A 67 -1.98 0.00 1.36
C LEU A 67 -1.79 1.50 1.09
N CYS A 68 -0.74 2.05 1.68
CA CYS A 68 -0.44 3.47 1.65
C CYS A 68 0.91 3.74 0.97
N ARG A 69 1.07 5.00 0.55
CA ARG A 69 2.35 5.57 0.15
C ARG A 69 2.38 7.03 0.56
N ASP A 70 3.48 7.46 1.17
CA ASP A 70 3.68 8.86 1.49
C ASP A 70 4.33 9.58 0.31
N ILE A 71 3.73 10.70 -0.09
CA ILE A 71 4.25 11.55 -1.16
C ILE A 71 4.85 12.81 -0.53
N PRO A 72 6.14 13.09 -0.77
CA PRO A 72 6.76 14.33 -0.31
C PRO A 72 6.14 15.52 -1.04
N ILE A 73 5.77 16.55 -0.28
CA ILE A 73 5.28 17.82 -0.77
C ILE A 73 6.27 18.89 -0.31
N PRO A 74 6.92 19.61 -1.25
CA PRO A 74 7.75 20.75 -0.88
C PRO A 74 6.86 21.83 -0.28
N VAL A 75 7.19 22.27 0.93
CA VAL A 75 6.56 23.43 1.56
C VAL A 75 7.55 24.57 1.46
N GLU A 76 7.16 25.61 0.72
CA GLU A 76 7.94 26.84 0.64
C GLU A 76 8.02 27.47 2.04
N GLY A 77 9.23 27.84 2.43
CA GLY A 77 9.45 28.62 3.64
C GLY A 77 8.97 30.05 3.45
N ASP A 78 8.53 30.68 4.54
CA ASP A 78 8.29 32.12 4.59
C ASP A 78 9.45 32.83 5.31
N ASP A 79 9.35 34.14 5.52
CA ASP A 79 10.41 34.94 6.16
C ASP A 79 10.78 34.43 7.58
N GLU A 80 9.92 33.63 8.22
CA GLU A 80 10.11 33.10 9.58
C GLU A 80 10.41 31.59 9.62
N ASN A 81 10.18 30.84 8.53
CA ASN A 81 10.32 29.38 8.49
C ASN A 81 11.15 28.90 7.29
N GLU A 82 12.08 27.97 7.53
CA GLU A 82 12.83 27.33 6.44
C GLU A 82 11.94 26.39 5.61
N ALA A 83 12.26 26.31 4.31
CA ALA A 83 11.63 25.35 3.41
C ALA A 83 11.85 23.92 3.93
N HIS A 84 10.78 23.13 3.96
CA HIS A 84 10.81 21.77 4.46
C HIS A 84 9.95 20.86 3.60
N VAL A 85 10.07 19.55 3.82
CA VAL A 85 9.27 18.54 3.13
C VAL A 85 8.17 18.07 4.07
N ALA A 86 6.92 18.36 3.70
CA ALA A 86 5.77 17.71 4.30
C ALA A 86 5.47 16.40 3.56
N TYR A 87 4.65 15.53 4.15
CA TYR A 87 4.23 14.30 3.52
C TYR A 87 2.70 14.20 3.51
N VAL A 88 2.15 13.76 2.39
CA VAL A 88 0.75 13.38 2.30
C VAL A 88 0.65 11.89 2.07
N THR A 89 -0.05 11.22 2.97
CA THR A 89 -0.39 9.81 2.83
C THR A 89 -1.47 9.64 1.77
N ARG A 90 -1.14 8.85 0.74
CA ARG A 90 -2.08 8.42 -0.29
C ARG A 90 -2.48 6.97 -0.06
N TYR A 91 -3.77 6.71 -0.17
CA TYR A 91 -4.38 5.39 0.00
C TYR A 91 -4.62 4.78 -1.38
N VAL A 92 -4.02 3.62 -1.65
CA VAL A 92 -4.23 2.89 -2.91
C VAL A 92 -5.65 2.34 -2.97
N ASP A 93 -6.18 1.95 -1.83
CA ASP A 93 -7.47 1.29 -1.60
C ASP A 93 -8.36 2.10 -0.64
N GLY A 94 -8.30 3.44 -0.75
CA GLY A 94 -9.10 4.35 0.06
C GLY A 94 -10.61 4.06 0.05
N LEU A 95 -11.28 4.27 1.19
CA LEU A 95 -12.69 3.95 1.39
C LEU A 95 -13.64 5.11 1.06
N GLY A 96 -13.15 6.36 1.09
CA GLY A 96 -13.98 7.55 0.90
C GLY A 96 -14.97 7.80 2.05
N GLY A 97 -14.62 7.39 3.27
CA GLY A 97 -15.54 7.42 4.40
C GLY A 97 -14.96 6.95 5.71
N HIS A 98 -15.84 6.66 6.66
CA HIS A 98 -15.49 6.24 8.01
C HIS A 98 -15.33 4.73 8.11
N VAL A 99 -14.17 4.28 8.60
CA VAL A 99 -13.90 2.86 8.82
C VAL A 99 -14.90 2.33 9.85
N HIS A 100 -15.63 1.27 9.50
CA HIS A 100 -16.70 0.68 10.34
C HIS A 100 -17.75 1.70 10.84
N GLY A 101 -17.94 2.84 10.15
CA GLY A 101 -18.84 3.90 10.59
C GLY A 101 -18.33 4.75 11.76
N ASP A 102 -17.08 4.59 12.20
CA ASP A 102 -16.49 5.41 13.26
C ASP A 102 -16.05 6.78 12.72
N PHE A 103 -16.78 7.82 13.13
CA PHE A 103 -16.61 9.20 12.71
C PHE A 103 -15.22 9.79 12.98
N ARG A 104 -14.43 9.17 13.87
CA ARG A 104 -13.05 9.59 14.19
C ARG A 104 -12.01 9.04 13.21
N THR A 105 -12.39 8.04 12.41
CA THR A 105 -11.48 7.31 11.54
C THR A 105 -11.87 7.45 10.08
N TYR A 106 -11.64 8.65 9.54
CA TYR A 106 -11.90 8.93 8.12
C TYR A 106 -10.72 8.48 7.26
N VAL A 107 -11.01 7.69 6.22
CA VAL A 107 -10.07 7.32 5.16
C VAL A 107 -10.54 7.95 3.84
N PRO A 108 -9.70 8.74 3.17
CA PRO A 108 -10.04 9.36 1.88
C PRO A 108 -10.43 8.33 0.81
N ASP A 109 -11.06 8.81 -0.26
CA ASP A 109 -11.37 7.97 -1.43
C ASP A 109 -10.09 7.66 -2.24
N GLN A 110 -10.15 6.63 -3.07
CA GLN A 110 -9.12 6.36 -4.07
C GLN A 110 -9.01 7.54 -5.05
N ASP A 111 -7.80 8.05 -5.23
CA ASP A 111 -7.53 9.04 -6.26
C ASP A 111 -6.90 8.40 -7.51
N ARG A 112 -7.21 8.96 -8.67
CA ARG A 112 -6.80 8.40 -9.95
C ARG A 112 -5.29 8.35 -10.12
N GLU A 113 -4.60 9.39 -9.68
CA GLU A 113 -3.16 9.52 -9.86
C GLU A 113 -2.42 8.44 -9.06
N THR A 114 -2.78 8.28 -7.78
CA THR A 114 -2.25 7.23 -6.90
C THR A 114 -2.48 5.85 -7.48
N VAL A 115 -3.69 5.57 -7.98
CA VAL A 115 -4.00 4.25 -8.53
C VAL A 115 -3.29 4.00 -9.86
N LEU A 116 -3.14 4.99 -10.73
CA LEU A 116 -2.38 4.85 -11.97
C LEU A 116 -0.90 4.58 -11.69
N ARG A 117 -0.31 5.34 -10.76
CA ARG A 117 1.08 5.12 -10.36
C ARG A 117 1.27 3.73 -9.75
N PHE A 118 0.32 3.28 -8.93
CA PHE A 118 0.33 1.91 -8.43
C PHE A 118 0.23 0.87 -9.55
N ALA A 119 -0.62 1.12 -10.55
CA ALA A 119 -0.73 0.23 -11.71
C ALA A 119 0.58 0.16 -12.53
N GLU A 120 1.24 1.30 -12.74
CA GLU A 120 2.57 1.39 -13.36
C GLU A 120 3.62 0.65 -12.51
N ASP A 121 3.58 0.80 -11.19
CA ASP A 121 4.50 0.12 -10.30
C ASP A 121 4.30 -1.41 -10.33
N ILE A 122 3.04 -1.88 -10.37
CA ILE A 122 2.70 -3.30 -10.57
C ILE A 122 3.23 -3.81 -11.92
N ALA A 123 2.98 -3.07 -13.01
CA ALA A 123 3.48 -3.43 -14.34
C ALA A 123 5.02 -3.43 -14.40
N GLY A 124 5.66 -2.59 -13.59
CA GLY A 124 7.10 -2.53 -13.43
C GLY A 124 7.69 -3.58 -12.51
N GLY A 125 6.92 -4.55 -12.00
CA GLY A 125 7.44 -5.66 -11.19
C GLY A 125 7.38 -5.46 -9.66
N LEU A 126 6.58 -4.52 -9.15
CA LEU A 126 6.45 -4.29 -7.71
C LEU A 126 6.11 -5.57 -6.91
N LEU A 127 5.29 -6.48 -7.45
CA LEU A 127 4.96 -7.72 -6.76
C LEU A 127 6.17 -8.65 -6.61
N ASP A 128 7.02 -8.72 -7.62
CA ASP A 128 8.26 -9.51 -7.57
C ASP A 128 9.24 -8.90 -6.56
N GLU A 129 9.33 -7.57 -6.51
CA GLU A 129 10.13 -6.85 -5.50
C GLU A 129 9.63 -7.11 -4.08
N ILE A 130 8.31 -7.07 -3.84
CA ILE A 130 7.71 -7.37 -2.54
C ILE A 130 7.97 -8.83 -2.15
N ALA A 131 7.85 -9.77 -3.10
CA ALA A 131 8.13 -11.18 -2.85
C ALA A 131 9.59 -11.40 -2.46
N ALA A 132 10.53 -10.82 -3.22
CA ALA A 132 11.96 -10.90 -2.90
C ALA A 132 12.29 -10.25 -1.55
N TRP A 133 11.63 -9.14 -1.21
CA TRP A 133 11.77 -8.49 0.09
C TRP A 133 11.30 -9.39 1.25
N LEU A 134 10.14 -10.04 1.09
CA LEU A 134 9.62 -10.99 2.09
C LEU A 134 10.56 -12.18 2.29
N GLU A 135 11.09 -12.75 1.20
CA GLU A 135 12.06 -13.85 1.26
C GLU A 135 13.35 -13.44 2.00
N SER A 136 13.88 -12.24 1.69
CA SER A 136 15.06 -11.72 2.38
C SER A 136 14.82 -11.59 3.89
N ARG A 137 13.66 -11.06 4.29
CA ARG A 137 13.30 -10.95 5.71
C ARG A 137 13.15 -12.30 6.41
N ALA A 138 12.61 -13.30 5.72
CA ALA A 138 12.49 -14.65 6.27
C ALA A 138 13.88 -15.26 6.55
N VAL A 139 14.82 -15.11 5.61
CA VAL A 139 16.20 -15.56 5.77
C VAL A 139 16.90 -14.85 6.93
N GLU A 140 16.70 -13.54 7.07
CA GLU A 140 17.26 -12.77 8.19
C GLU A 140 16.69 -13.22 9.54
N ALA A 141 15.37 -13.46 9.62
CA ALA A 141 14.71 -13.93 10.83
C ALA A 141 15.25 -15.30 11.27
N GLU A 142 15.47 -16.22 10.33
CA GLU A 142 16.03 -17.55 10.62
C GLU A 142 17.46 -17.48 11.14
N LYS A 143 18.30 -16.62 10.55
CA LYS A 143 19.67 -16.36 11.02
C LYS A 143 19.68 -15.75 12.43
N ALA A 144 18.78 -14.81 12.70
CA ALA A 144 18.63 -14.20 14.02
C ALA A 144 18.22 -15.25 15.05
N ALA A 145 17.21 -16.08 14.76
CA ALA A 145 16.76 -17.17 15.63
C ALA A 145 17.91 -18.15 15.96
N SER A 146 18.65 -18.60 14.95
CA SER A 146 19.81 -19.49 15.13
C SER A 146 20.91 -18.88 16.01
N SER A 147 21.08 -17.56 15.96
CA SER A 147 22.09 -16.84 16.77
C SER A 147 21.65 -16.69 18.22
N MET A 148 20.35 -16.48 18.46
CA MET A 148 19.78 -16.45 19.80
C MET A 148 19.87 -17.82 20.48
N GLU A 149 19.57 -18.92 19.77
CA GLU A 149 19.70 -20.27 20.31
C GLU A 149 21.13 -20.58 20.77
N LYS A 150 22.15 -20.17 20.00
CA LYS A 150 23.56 -20.34 20.38
C LYS A 150 24.00 -19.48 21.57
N THR A 151 23.27 -18.42 21.88
CA THR A 151 23.61 -17.49 22.97
C THR A 151 22.88 -17.85 24.26
N LEU A 152 21.71 -18.48 24.15
CA LEU A 152 20.83 -18.83 25.27
C LEU A 152 20.87 -20.32 25.67
N GLY A 153 21.40 -21.19 24.80
CA GLY A 153 21.68 -22.60 25.08
C GLY A 153 23.13 -22.85 25.45
#